data_AF-A0AA40C9I3-F1
#
_entry.id   AF-A0AA40C9I3-F1
#
_cell.length_a   1.000
_cell.length_b   1.000
_cell.length_c   1.000
_cell.angle_alpha   90.00
_cell.angle_beta   90.00
_cell.angle_gamma   90.00
#
_symmetry.space_group_name_H-M   'P 1'
#
loop_
_entity.id
_entity.type
_entity.pdbx_description
1 polymer ?
#
loop_
_entity_poly.entity_id
_entity_poly.type
_entity_poly.pdbx_seq_one_letter_code
_entity_poly.pdbx_strand_id
1 'polypeptide(L)'
;PLCYVAYTTSPFVTSIHMHVPAFARVSADMLQRFARAVPPTTRLDVTTMSLIGKPRVSSMTVADLRPANRRLGMVNYERDTQAANKARSWWRFRAVGNFNIQTGNDKKVKAGWVWPEI
;
A
#
# COMPACT_ATOMS: atom_id res chain seq x y z
N PRO A 1 11.14 -3.11 24.84
CA PRO A 1 11.48 -2.45 23.55
C PRO A 1 10.93 -3.18 22.31
N LEU A 2 11.25 -4.47 22.12
CA LEU A 2 10.85 -5.25 20.94
C LEU A 2 9.34 -5.36 20.73
N CYS A 3 8.56 -5.65 21.77
CA CYS A 3 7.09 -5.77 21.65
C CYS A 3 6.43 -4.45 21.23
N TYR A 4 6.95 -3.32 21.73
CA TYR A 4 6.46 -2.00 21.34
C TYR A 4 6.70 -1.75 19.86
N VAL A 5 7.94 -1.97 19.38
CA VAL A 5 8.29 -1.84 17.96
C VAL A 5 7.45 -2.78 17.11
N ALA A 6 7.38 -4.06 17.46
CA ALA A 6 6.59 -5.05 16.75
C ALA A 6 5.11 -4.66 16.69
N TYR A 7 4.55 -4.04 17.73
CA TYR A 7 3.16 -3.59 17.73
C TYR A 7 2.96 -2.32 16.88
N THR A 8 3.84 -1.32 17.02
CA THR A 8 3.65 -0.02 16.37
C THR A 8 3.93 -0.08 14.88
N THR A 9 4.93 -0.88 14.48
CA THR A 9 5.47 -0.86 13.11
C THR A 9 5.10 -2.07 12.25
N SER A 10 4.53 -3.14 12.84
CA SER A 10 4.14 -4.34 12.07
C SER A 10 2.73 -4.24 11.49
N PRO A 11 2.50 -4.67 10.24
CA PRO A 11 3.51 -5.13 9.28
C PRO A 11 4.08 -3.95 8.46
N PHE A 12 5.39 -3.97 8.23
CA PHE A 12 6.08 -2.91 7.49
C PHE A 12 5.77 -2.99 6.00
N VAL A 13 5.38 -1.88 5.37
CA VAL A 13 5.23 -1.81 3.92
C VAL A 13 6.62 -1.76 3.29
N THR A 14 6.92 -2.73 2.41
CA THR A 14 8.22 -2.81 1.73
C THR A 14 8.16 -2.22 0.33
N SER A 15 7.10 -2.50 -0.41
CA SER A 15 6.91 -2.02 -1.77
C SER A 15 5.43 -1.92 -2.11
N ILE A 16 5.11 -0.96 -2.96
CA ILE A 16 3.77 -0.73 -3.48
C ILE A 16 3.88 -0.79 -5.00
N HIS A 17 3.13 -1.68 -5.63
CA HIS A 17 3.03 -1.74 -7.08
C HIS A 17 1.64 -1.27 -7.50
N MET A 18 1.59 -0.27 -8.38
CA MET A 18 0.35 0.19 -9.00
C MET A 18 0.24 -0.36 -10.42
N HIS A 19 -0.91 -0.92 -10.77
CA HIS A 19 -1.18 -1.43 -12.10
C HIS A 19 -1.55 -0.28 -13.03
N VAL A 20 -0.55 0.25 -13.73
CA VAL A 20 -0.74 1.32 -14.71
C VAL A 20 -1.39 0.75 -15.98
N PRO A 21 -2.49 1.32 -16.50
CA PRO A 21 -3.15 0.85 -17.72
C PRO A 21 -2.29 1.09 -18.97
N ALA A 22 -2.53 0.34 -20.05
CA ALA A 22 -1.71 0.37 -21.26
C ALA A 22 -1.54 1.79 -21.86
N PHE A 23 -2.62 2.58 -21.89
CA PHE A 23 -2.60 3.95 -22.42
C PHE A 23 -1.65 4.88 -21.64
N ALA A 24 -1.52 4.67 -20.33
CA ALA A 24 -0.67 5.48 -19.46
C ALA A 24 0.81 5.05 -19.49
N ARG A 25 1.13 3.95 -20.16
CA ARG A 25 2.52 3.46 -20.35
C ARG A 25 3.19 4.02 -21.61
N VAL A 26 2.43 4.70 -22.47
CA VAL A 26 2.91 5.13 -23.80
C VAL A 26 3.93 6.27 -23.69
N SER A 27 3.70 7.25 -22.81
CA SER A 27 4.59 8.40 -22.62
C SER A 27 4.60 8.89 -21.18
N ALA A 28 5.63 9.66 -20.83
CA ALA A 28 5.75 10.32 -19.53
C ALA A 28 4.55 11.25 -19.24
N ASP A 29 4.12 12.04 -20.23
CA ASP A 29 2.98 12.96 -20.08
C ASP A 29 1.67 12.21 -19.78
N MET A 30 1.44 11.07 -20.45
CA MET A 30 0.24 10.26 -20.21
C MET A 30 0.28 9.60 -18.83
N LEU A 31 1.45 9.18 -18.36
CA LEU A 31 1.64 8.68 -17.00
C LEU A 31 1.38 9.78 -15.96
N GLN A 32 1.86 11.00 -16.19
CA GLN A 32 1.65 12.13 -15.29
C GLN A 32 0.16 12.50 -15.22
N ARG A 33 -0.54 12.53 -16.35
CA ARG A 33 -2.01 12.75 -16.39
C ARG A 33 -2.75 11.67 -15.61
N PHE A 34 -2.36 10.41 -15.77
CA PHE A 34 -2.93 9.30 -15.02
C PHE A 34 -2.65 9.43 -13.52
N ALA A 35 -1.42 9.79 -13.12
CA ALA A 35 -1.03 9.91 -11.73
C ALA A 35 -1.72 11.08 -11.01
N ARG A 36 -2.00 12.20 -11.72
CA ARG A 36 -2.79 13.32 -11.18
C ARG A 36 -4.27 12.97 -10.97
N ALA A 37 -4.80 12.02 -11.74
CA ALA A 37 -6.21 11.64 -11.71
C ALA A 37 -6.36 10.12 -11.69
N VAL A 38 -5.78 9.47 -10.68
CA VAL A 38 -5.81 7.99 -10.57
C VAL A 38 -7.25 7.52 -10.39
N PRO A 39 -7.77 6.67 -11.29
CA PRO A 39 -9.11 6.12 -11.12
C PRO A 39 -9.21 5.28 -9.83
N PRO A 40 -10.33 5.36 -9.10
CA PRO A 40 -10.54 4.61 -7.85
C PRO A 40 -10.42 3.09 -8.03
N THR A 41 -10.73 2.59 -9.24
CA THR A 41 -10.67 1.17 -9.60
C THR A 41 -9.26 0.66 -9.90
N THR A 42 -8.25 1.54 -9.90
CA THR A 42 -6.85 1.17 -10.17
C THR A 42 -6.39 0.14 -9.16
N ARG A 43 -5.82 -0.97 -9.64
CA ARG A 43 -5.31 -2.03 -8.77
C ARG A 43 -3.96 -1.66 -8.18
N LEU A 44 -3.78 -2.00 -6.92
CA LEU A 44 -2.62 -1.72 -6.12
C LEU A 44 -2.24 -2.96 -5.29
N ASP A 45 -0.99 -3.36 -5.37
CA ASP A 45 -0.42 -4.46 -4.62
C ASP A 45 0.54 -3.92 -3.56
N VAL A 46 0.12 -3.96 -2.30
CA VAL A 46 0.98 -3.62 -1.16
C VAL A 46 1.70 -4.88 -0.70
N THR A 47 3.03 -4.88 -0.79
CA THR A 47 3.85 -5.91 -0.17
C THR A 47 4.24 -5.47 1.23
N THR A 48 3.95 -6.32 2.20
CA THR A 48 4.29 -6.10 3.60
C THR A 48 5.21 -7.20 4.11
N MET A 49 6.12 -6.86 5.03
CA MET A 49 6.98 -7.83 5.69
C MET A 49 6.46 -8.12 7.10
N SER A 50 6.30 -9.40 7.41
CA SER A 50 6.01 -9.83 8.79
C SER A 50 7.28 -9.80 9.64
N LEU A 51 7.12 -9.84 10.97
CA LEU A 51 8.25 -9.83 11.92
C LEU A 51 9.26 -10.97 11.68
N ILE A 52 8.79 -12.10 11.15
CA ILE A 52 9.62 -13.27 10.81
C ILE A 52 10.22 -13.20 9.39
N GLY A 53 10.19 -12.03 8.74
CA GLY A 53 10.76 -11.86 7.39
C GLY A 53 9.97 -12.54 6.27
N LYS A 54 8.73 -13.01 6.54
CA LYS A 54 7.86 -13.55 5.49
C LYS A 54 7.12 -12.42 4.77
N PRO A 55 7.30 -12.24 3.45
CA PRO A 55 6.57 -11.23 2.70
C PRO A 55 5.11 -11.65 2.51
N ARG A 56 4.22 -10.66 2.49
CA ARG A 56 2.78 -10.82 2.26
C ARG A 56 2.30 -9.73 1.31
N VAL A 57 1.80 -10.16 0.16
CA VAL A 57 1.19 -9.29 -0.84
C VAL A 57 -0.30 -9.13 -0.53
N SER A 58 -0.78 -7.89 -0.57
CA SER A 58 -2.19 -7.52 -0.44
C SER A 58 -2.61 -6.74 -1.68
N SER A 59 -3.32 -7.41 -2.59
CA SER A 59 -3.97 -6.80 -3.74
C SER A 59 -5.27 -6.12 -3.33
N MET A 60 -5.48 -4.88 -3.76
CA MET A 60 -6.69 -4.08 -3.54
C MET A 60 -6.85 -3.03 -4.63
N THR A 61 -7.92 -2.25 -4.59
CA THR A 61 -8.07 -1.04 -5.42
C THR A 61 -7.67 0.21 -4.65
N VAL A 62 -7.41 1.32 -5.35
CA VAL A 62 -7.11 2.61 -4.71
C VAL A 62 -8.28 3.07 -3.83
N ALA A 63 -9.52 2.82 -4.24
CA ALA A 63 -10.71 3.15 -3.45
C ALA A 63 -10.82 2.37 -2.13
N ASP A 64 -10.20 1.20 -2.03
CA ASP A 64 -10.23 0.41 -0.79
C ASP A 64 -9.31 0.99 0.30
N LEU A 65 -8.37 1.86 -0.06
CA LEU A 65 -7.48 2.53 0.87
C LEU A 65 -8.12 3.81 1.39
N ARG A 66 -8.28 3.89 2.71
CA ARG A 66 -8.74 5.09 3.40
C ARG A 66 -7.65 5.63 4.33
N PRO A 67 -7.50 6.96 4.45
CA PRO A 67 -6.59 7.54 5.44
C PRO A 67 -7.06 7.18 6.85
N ALA A 68 -6.10 6.90 7.73
CA ALA A 68 -6.33 6.54 9.12
C ALA A 68 -5.30 7.23 10.01
N ASN A 69 -5.61 7.34 11.31
CA ASN A 69 -4.61 7.67 12.31
C ASN A 69 -4.76 6.70 13.48
N ARG A 70 -3.93 5.65 13.47
CA ARG A 70 -3.88 4.65 14.55
C ARG A 70 -2.44 4.39 14.98
N ARG A 71 -2.28 3.77 16.15
CA ARG A 71 -0.97 3.41 16.73
C ARG A 71 -0.01 4.60 16.77
N LEU A 72 -0.48 5.72 17.33
CA LEU A 72 0.29 6.96 17.45
C LEU A 72 0.78 7.51 16.09
N GLY A 73 -0.05 7.41 15.04
CA GLY A 73 0.29 7.85 13.69
C GLY A 73 1.12 6.88 12.87
N MET A 74 1.51 5.72 13.44
CA MET A 74 2.26 4.70 12.70
C MET A 74 1.39 3.95 11.68
N VAL A 75 0.06 4.04 11.78
CA VAL A 75 -0.85 3.57 10.74
C VAL A 75 -1.51 4.78 10.12
N ASN A 76 -1.20 5.05 8.86
CA ASN A 76 -1.70 6.20 8.11
C ASN A 76 -2.72 5.83 7.03
N TYR A 77 -2.76 4.57 6.60
CA TYR A 77 -3.79 4.04 5.72
C TYR A 77 -4.36 2.74 6.26
N GLU A 78 -5.63 2.51 6.01
CA GLU A 78 -6.28 1.24 6.29
C GLU A 78 -7.19 0.79 5.14
N ARG A 79 -7.55 -0.48 5.13
CA ARG A 79 -8.58 -1.03 4.24
C ARG A 79 -9.61 -1.81 5.01
N ASP A 80 -10.81 -1.95 4.45
CA ASP A 80 -11.76 -2.93 4.97
C ASP A 80 -11.25 -4.36 4.70
N THR A 81 -11.22 -5.16 5.76
CA THR A 81 -10.77 -6.56 5.71
C THR A 81 -11.87 -7.53 6.14
N GLN A 82 -13.09 -7.06 6.44
CA GLN A 82 -14.16 -7.93 6.94
C GLN A 82 -14.51 -9.02 5.94
N ALA A 83 -14.78 -8.66 4.68
CA ALA A 83 -15.07 -9.63 3.62
C ALA A 83 -13.88 -10.59 3.39
N ALA A 84 -12.67 -10.05 3.33
CA ALA A 84 -11.45 -10.83 3.13
C ALA A 84 -11.16 -11.82 4.28
N ASN A 85 -11.55 -11.49 5.52
CA ASN A 85 -11.41 -12.38 6.67
C ASN A 85 -12.51 -13.44 6.73
N LYS A 86 -13.76 -13.10 6.35
CA LYS A 86 -14.87 -14.06 6.27
C LYS A 86 -14.58 -15.20 5.29
N ALA A 87 -13.92 -14.90 4.17
CA ALA A 87 -13.54 -15.90 3.17
C ALA A 87 -12.30 -16.74 3.55
N ARG A 88 -11.60 -16.42 4.65
CA ARG A 88 -10.37 -17.12 5.04
C ARG A 88 -10.65 -18.24 6.02
N SER A 89 -9.91 -19.34 5.86
CA SER A 89 -9.86 -20.43 6.84
C SER A 89 -9.36 -19.92 8.19
N TRP A 90 -9.89 -20.48 9.28
CA TRP A 90 -9.59 -20.08 10.66
C TRP A 90 -8.09 -20.17 11.03
N TRP A 91 -7.35 -21.10 10.41
CA TRP A 91 -5.91 -21.29 10.64
C TRP A 91 -5.03 -20.26 9.91
N ARG A 92 -5.60 -19.48 8.99
CA ARG A 92 -4.87 -18.42 8.28
C ARG A 92 -4.90 -17.16 9.12
N PHE A 93 -3.76 -16.49 9.20
CA PHE A 93 -3.69 -15.15 9.77
C PHE A 93 -4.69 -14.19 9.07
N ARG A 94 -5.21 -13.25 9.87
CA ARG A 94 -6.08 -12.18 9.40
C ARG A 94 -5.44 -11.41 8.23
N ALA A 95 -6.28 -10.93 7.33
CA ALA A 95 -5.86 -10.05 6.26
C ALA A 95 -5.22 -8.78 6.83
N VAL A 96 -4.12 -8.34 6.22
CA VAL A 96 -3.46 -7.08 6.60
C VAL A 96 -4.40 -5.94 6.25
N GLY A 97 -4.79 -5.15 7.24
CA GLY A 97 -5.74 -4.04 7.07
C GLY A 97 -5.15 -2.66 7.37
N ASN A 98 -3.98 -2.60 7.99
CA ASN A 98 -3.33 -1.38 8.43
C ASN A 98 -1.99 -1.26 7.72
N PHE A 99 -1.70 -0.09 7.18
CA PHE A 99 -0.50 0.19 6.41
C PHE A 99 0.17 1.47 6.92
N ASN A 100 1.49 1.49 6.83
CA ASN A 100 2.30 2.69 6.96
C ASN A 100 2.91 2.99 5.59
N ILE A 101 2.40 3.99 4.90
CA ILE A 101 2.89 4.41 3.58
C ILE A 101 3.71 5.68 3.77
N GLN A 102 5.03 5.58 3.66
CA GLN A 102 5.90 6.75 3.83
C GLN A 102 6.27 7.34 2.47
N THR A 103 6.19 8.66 2.38
CA THR A 103 6.80 9.43 1.29
C THR A 103 8.26 9.64 1.67
N GLY A 104 9.23 9.19 0.86
CA GLY A 104 10.62 9.29 1.31
C GLY A 104 11.73 8.67 0.50
N ASN A 105 11.50 8.21 -0.74
CA ASN A 105 12.60 7.68 -1.55
C ASN A 105 12.45 7.93 -3.05
N ASP A 106 11.71 8.98 -3.42
CA ASP A 106 11.30 9.26 -4.80
C ASP A 106 12.53 9.41 -5.72
N LYS A 107 13.65 9.89 -5.17
CA LYS A 107 14.94 10.00 -5.88
C LYS A 107 15.50 8.65 -6.36
N LYS A 108 15.11 7.53 -5.75
CA LYS A 108 15.56 6.17 -6.11
C LYS A 108 14.50 5.35 -6.86
N VAL A 109 13.30 5.89 -7.04
CA VAL A 109 12.21 5.22 -7.75
C VAL A 109 12.25 5.63 -9.21
N LYS A 110 12.22 4.66 -10.14
CA LYS A 110 12.09 4.93 -11.57
C LYS A 110 10.78 5.70 -11.80
N ALA A 111 10.87 6.86 -12.45
CA ALA A 111 9.76 7.82 -12.59
C ALA A 111 9.28 8.46 -11.27
N GLY A 112 10.14 8.54 -10.25
CA GLY A 112 9.83 9.23 -9.01
C GLY A 112 9.61 10.74 -9.16
N TRP A 113 10.00 11.33 -10.31
CA TRP A 113 9.70 12.71 -10.69
C TRP A 113 8.20 13.02 -10.80
N VAL A 114 7.34 11.99 -10.86
CA VAL A 114 5.88 12.14 -10.94
C VAL A 114 5.28 12.60 -9.60
N TRP A 115 5.86 12.20 -8.47
CA TRP A 115 5.28 12.38 -7.13
C TRP A 115 5.40 13.78 -6.50
N PRO A 116 6.44 14.61 -6.76
CA PRO A 116 6.55 15.95 -6.17
C PRO A 116 5.45 16.94 -6.60
N GLU A 117 4.80 16.69 -7.74
CA GLU A 117 3.82 17.61 -8.35
C GLU A 117 2.36 17.15 -8.19
N ILE A 118 2.12 16.07 -7.44
CA ILE A 118 0.79 15.49 -7.18
C ILE A 118 0.48 15.64 -5.68
#